data_AF-A0A9Q3BGZ0-F1
#
_entry.id   AF-A0A9Q3BGZ0-F1
#
_cell.length_a   1.000
_cell.length_b   1.000
_cell.length_c   1.000
_cell.angle_alpha   90.00
_cell.angle_beta   90.00
_cell.angle_gamma   90.00
#
_symmetry.space_group_name_H-M   'P 1'
#
loop_
_entity.id
_entity.type
_entity.pdbx_description
1 polymer ?
#
loop_
_entity_poly.entity_id
_entity_poly.type
_entity_poly.pdbx_seq_one_letter_code
_entity_poly.pdbx_strand_id
1 'polypeptide(L)'
;MPYLDVETRGQIVGMCQAGLSFRAIGQLAGVPLTTIYDTVTKYQQIGTVQTQQKTGRPTILKDCDQHQLSQIITHCRRLTVAQVTNLMTEIVSTRTIQQEIHKLGKASRIAPRKPYL
;
A
#
# COMPACT_ATOMS: atom_id res chain seq x y z
N MET A 1 -0.85 -16.33 15.57
CA MET A 1 -1.19 -17.00 14.31
C MET A 1 0.10 -17.38 13.61
N PRO A 2 0.37 -18.68 13.37
CA PRO A 2 1.50 -19.07 12.55
C PRO A 2 1.29 -18.53 11.12
N TYR A 3 2.35 -18.00 10.54
CA TYR A 3 2.30 -17.50 9.16
C TYR A 3 2.28 -18.70 8.22
N LEU A 4 1.13 -18.95 7.60
CA LEU A 4 1.00 -19.99 6.57
C LEU A 4 1.46 -19.46 5.22
N ASP A 5 2.22 -20.28 4.52
CA ASP A 5 2.59 -20.00 3.15
C ASP A 5 1.35 -19.96 2.22
N VAL A 6 1.46 -19.27 1.09
CA VAL A 6 0.36 -19.17 0.12
C VAL A 6 -0.04 -20.55 -0.41
N GLU A 7 0.93 -21.44 -0.63
CA GLU A 7 0.67 -22.80 -1.14
C GLU A 7 -0.15 -23.62 -0.15
N THR A 8 0.23 -23.61 1.12
CA THR A 8 -0.48 -24.35 2.19
C THR A 8 -1.92 -23.88 2.36
N ARG A 9 -2.18 -22.56 2.27
CA ARG A 9 -3.54 -22.03 2.29
C ARG A 9 -4.33 -22.43 1.03
N GLY A 10 -3.66 -22.49 -0.12
CA GLY A 10 -4.26 -22.96 -1.37
C GLY A 10 -4.67 -24.41 -1.30
N GLN A 11 -3.82 -25.27 -0.71
CA GLN A 11 -4.14 -26.67 -0.45
C GLN A 11 -5.35 -26.82 0.47
N ILE A 12 -5.43 -26.05 1.56
CA ILE A 12 -6.59 -26.05 2.48
C ILE A 12 -7.88 -25.70 1.74
N VAL A 13 -7.87 -24.63 0.93
CA VAL A 13 -9.05 -24.21 0.14
C VAL A 13 -9.42 -25.28 -0.89
N GLY A 14 -8.43 -25.86 -1.58
CA GLY A 14 -8.66 -26.94 -2.55
C GLY A 14 -9.27 -28.19 -1.91
N MET A 15 -8.76 -28.63 -0.76
CA MET A 15 -9.33 -29.77 -0.02
C MET A 15 -10.75 -29.48 0.47
N CYS A 16 -11.03 -28.24 0.89
CA CYS A 16 -12.39 -27.82 1.26
C CYS A 16 -13.33 -27.85 0.05
N GLN A 17 -12.88 -27.39 -1.12
CA GLN A 17 -13.66 -27.45 -2.37
C GLN A 17 -13.90 -28.89 -2.84
N ALA A 18 -12.96 -29.80 -2.58
CA ALA A 18 -13.10 -31.23 -2.81
C ALA A 18 -14.05 -31.93 -1.81
N GLY A 19 -14.61 -31.21 -0.83
CA GLY A 19 -15.59 -31.74 0.12
C GLY A 19 -15.01 -32.44 1.35
N LEU A 20 -13.71 -32.29 1.63
CA LEU A 20 -13.11 -32.85 2.84
C LEU A 20 -13.57 -32.08 4.09
N SER A 21 -13.76 -32.81 5.20
CA SER A 21 -14.06 -32.21 6.49
C SER A 21 -12.85 -31.45 7.06
N PHE A 22 -13.09 -30.35 7.80
CA PHE A 22 -12.00 -29.55 8.39
C PHE A 22 -11.08 -30.36 9.32
N ARG A 23 -11.60 -31.40 9.99
CA ARG A 23 -10.78 -32.31 10.81
C ARG A 23 -9.83 -33.14 9.97
N ALA A 24 -10.31 -33.70 8.86
CA ALA A 24 -9.46 -34.44 7.92
C ALA A 24 -8.38 -33.53 7.32
N ILE A 25 -8.76 -32.30 6.94
CA ILE A 25 -7.81 -31.30 6.42
C ILE A 25 -6.73 -30.96 7.45
N GLY A 26 -7.10 -30.77 8.73
CA GLY A 26 -6.13 -30.48 9.79
C GLY A 26 -5.14 -31.61 10.04
N GLN A 27 -5.59 -32.87 9.94
CA GLN A 27 -4.72 -34.03 10.03
C GLN A 27 -3.76 -34.15 8.84
N LEU A 28 -4.25 -33.89 7.61
CA LEU A 28 -3.45 -33.99 6.39
C LEU A 28 -2.44 -32.84 6.25
N ALA A 29 -2.87 -31.61 6.52
CA ALA A 29 -2.06 -30.41 6.36
C ALA A 29 -1.22 -30.08 7.61
N GLY A 30 -1.48 -30.72 8.76
CA GLY A 30 -0.82 -30.42 10.03
C GLY A 30 -1.17 -29.04 10.59
N VAL A 31 -2.34 -28.50 10.23
CA VAL A 31 -2.77 -27.13 10.59
C VAL A 31 -3.91 -27.18 11.62
N PRO A 32 -3.91 -26.28 12.63
CA PRO A 32 -5.00 -26.18 13.59
C PRO A 32 -6.36 -25.86 12.93
N LEU A 33 -7.43 -26.41 13.50
CA LEU A 33 -8.81 -26.19 13.02
C LEU A 33 -9.20 -24.71 12.94
N THR A 34 -8.76 -23.89 13.90
CA THR A 34 -9.00 -22.44 13.92
C THR A 34 -8.42 -21.77 12.67
N THR A 35 -7.19 -22.12 12.31
CA THR A 35 -6.52 -21.57 11.14
C THR A 35 -7.17 -22.02 9.84
N ILE A 36 -7.67 -23.26 9.77
CA ILE A 36 -8.46 -23.74 8.63
C ILE A 36 -9.74 -22.91 8.47
N TYR A 37 -10.47 -22.72 9.57
CA TYR A 37 -11.70 -21.92 9.58
C TYR A 37 -11.44 -20.48 9.14
N ASP A 38 -10.43 -19.82 9.71
CA ASP A 38 -10.04 -18.45 9.34
C ASP A 38 -9.63 -18.34 7.86
N THR A 39 -8.92 -19.35 7.35
CA THR A 39 -8.47 -19.38 5.94
C THR A 39 -9.67 -19.53 4.98
N VAL A 40 -10.58 -20.45 5.27
CA VAL A 40 -11.76 -20.71 4.44
C VAL A 40 -12.72 -19.53 4.47
N THR A 41 -13.01 -18.97 5.66
CA THR A 41 -13.87 -17.79 5.81
C THR A 41 -13.29 -16.58 5.08
N LYS A 42 -11.98 -16.33 5.22
CA LYS A 42 -11.31 -15.26 4.48
C LYS A 42 -11.38 -15.47 2.96
N TYR A 43 -11.20 -16.70 2.50
CA TYR A 43 -11.35 -17.02 1.08
C TYR A 43 -12.77 -16.81 0.58
N GLN A 44 -13.80 -17.16 1.36
CA GLN A 44 -15.20 -16.90 0.99
C GLN A 44 -15.52 -15.40 0.91
N GLN A 45 -14.93 -14.57 1.79
CA GLN A 45 -15.17 -13.13 1.81
C GLN A 45 -14.42 -12.37 0.71
N ILE A 46 -13.14 -12.71 0.48
CA ILE A 46 -12.22 -11.93 -0.36
C ILE A 46 -11.98 -12.62 -1.72
N GLY A 47 -12.18 -13.94 -1.80
CA GLY A 47 -11.92 -14.75 -2.99
C GLY A 47 -10.44 -15.05 -3.25
N THR A 48 -9.53 -14.63 -2.37
CA THR A 48 -8.08 -14.79 -2.58
C THR A 48 -7.40 -15.44 -1.40
N VAL A 49 -6.44 -16.30 -1.72
CA VAL A 49 -5.56 -16.97 -0.75
C VAL A 49 -4.37 -16.08 -0.39
N GLN A 50 -4.02 -15.15 -1.27
CA GLN A 50 -2.88 -14.26 -1.11
C GLN A 50 -3.08 -13.30 0.05
N THR A 51 -1.95 -12.93 0.67
CA THR A 51 -1.97 -11.89 1.70
C THR A 51 -2.11 -10.53 1.04
N GLN A 52 -3.24 -9.86 1.29
CA GLN A 52 -3.43 -8.48 0.83
C GLN A 52 -2.41 -7.53 1.46
N GLN A 53 -1.98 -6.56 0.65
CA GLN A 53 -1.13 -5.48 1.14
C GLN A 53 -1.90 -4.67 2.18
N LYS A 54 -1.23 -4.36 3.29
CA LYS A 54 -1.80 -3.47 4.32
C LYS A 54 -1.79 -2.05 3.78
N THR A 55 -2.90 -1.34 3.94
CA THR A 55 -3.04 0.07 3.53
C THR A 55 -2.15 1.03 4.33
N GLY A 56 -1.65 0.59 5.49
CA GLY A 56 -0.81 1.41 6.36
C GLY A 56 -1.58 2.52 7.07
N ARG A 57 -0.86 3.44 7.72
CA ARG A 57 -1.46 4.61 8.36
C ARG A 57 -1.75 5.67 7.28
N PRO A 58 -2.94 6.27 7.24
CA PRO A 58 -3.23 7.35 6.29
C PRO A 58 -2.27 8.52 6.51
N THR A 59 -1.81 9.11 5.40
CA THR A 59 -0.97 10.31 5.41
C THR A 59 -1.78 11.54 5.82
N ILE A 60 -1.11 12.54 6.37
CA ILE A 60 -1.75 13.83 6.73
C ILE A 60 -2.20 14.54 5.45
N LEU A 61 -1.34 14.57 4.43
CA LEU A 61 -1.65 15.16 3.13
C LEU A 61 -2.55 14.20 2.35
N LYS A 62 -3.73 14.69 2.00
CA LYS A 62 -4.70 14.01 1.14
C LYS A 62 -4.41 14.33 -0.33
N ASP A 63 -5.14 13.68 -1.23
CA ASP A 63 -4.97 13.88 -2.68
C ASP A 63 -5.15 15.35 -3.10
N CYS A 64 -6.12 16.06 -2.50
CA CYS A 64 -6.33 17.49 -2.75
C CYS A 64 -5.10 18.33 -2.37
N ASP A 65 -4.48 18.04 -1.22
CA ASP A 65 -3.31 18.77 -0.74
C ASP A 65 -2.08 18.49 -1.62
N GLN A 66 -1.95 17.24 -2.10
CA GLN A 66 -0.93 16.86 -3.08
C GLN A 66 -1.11 17.62 -4.40
N HIS A 67 -2.35 17.79 -4.85
CA HIS A 67 -2.65 18.61 -6.04
C HIS A 67 -2.28 20.08 -5.82
N GLN A 68 -2.65 20.67 -4.69
CA GLN A 68 -2.28 22.05 -4.34
C GLN A 68 -0.75 22.21 -4.30
N LEU A 69 -0.04 21.27 -3.66
CA LEU A 69 1.42 21.25 -3.59
C LEU A 69 2.04 21.20 -5.00
N SER A 70 1.51 20.33 -5.87
CA SER A 70 1.96 20.19 -7.26
C SER A 70 1.80 21.50 -8.04
N GLN A 71 0.69 22.22 -7.87
CA GLN A 71 0.44 23.51 -8.51
C GLN A 71 1.43 24.58 -8.02
N ILE A 72 1.61 24.71 -6.70
CA ILE A 72 2.54 25.70 -6.11
C ILE A 72 3.97 25.49 -6.65
N ILE A 73 4.45 24.25 -6.69
CA ILE A 73 5.80 23.94 -7.17
C ILE A 73 5.95 24.21 -8.66
N THR A 74 4.89 23.95 -9.44
CA THR A 74 4.93 24.12 -10.89
C THR A 74 4.92 25.60 -11.26
N HIS A 75 4.11 26.43 -10.60
CA HIS A 75 4.07 27.88 -10.84
C HIS A 75 5.27 28.61 -10.22
N CYS A 76 5.67 28.22 -9.01
CA CYS A 76 6.67 28.94 -8.21
C CYS A 76 7.88 28.05 -7.90
N ARG A 77 8.55 27.54 -8.94
CA ARG A 77 9.66 26.55 -8.84
C ARG A 77 10.84 26.98 -7.96
N ARG A 78 11.02 28.29 -7.73
CA ARG A 78 12.14 28.87 -6.95
C ARG A 78 11.89 28.94 -5.44
N LEU A 79 10.67 28.68 -4.96
CA LEU A 79 10.36 28.72 -3.54
C LEU A 79 11.16 27.68 -2.75
N THR A 80 11.50 28.04 -1.51
CA THR A 80 12.08 27.10 -0.55
C THR A 80 11.00 26.21 0.05
N VAL A 81 11.38 25.04 0.58
CA VAL A 81 10.42 24.11 1.21
C VAL A 81 9.68 24.79 2.37
N ALA A 82 10.35 25.65 3.14
CA ALA A 82 9.74 26.41 4.23
C ALA A 82 8.74 27.47 3.76
N GLN A 83 8.96 28.07 2.57
CA GLN A 83 7.96 28.96 1.99
C GLN A 83 6.75 28.18 1.49
N VAL A 84 6.97 27.01 0.88
CA VAL A 84 5.90 26.13 0.42
C VAL A 84 5.06 25.63 1.60
N THR A 85 5.66 25.26 2.75
CA THR A 85 4.90 24.89 3.95
C THR A 85 3.98 25.99 4.41
N ASN A 86 4.44 27.24 4.38
CA ASN A 86 3.63 28.38 4.83
C ASN A 86 2.47 28.71 3.88
N LEU A 87 2.53 28.24 2.62
CA LEU A 87 1.47 28.42 1.63
C LEU A 87 0.44 27.27 1.62
N MET A 88 0.73 26.16 2.30
CA MET A 88 -0.21 25.06 2.44
C MET A 88 -1.27 25.39 3.50
N THR A 89 -2.47 24.86 3.31
CA THR A 89 -3.58 24.97 4.26
C THR A 89 -3.35 24.10 5.48
N GLU A 90 -2.79 22.91 5.27
CA GLU A 90 -2.54 21.93 6.33
C GLU A 90 -1.25 22.24 7.11
N ILE A 91 -1.32 22.05 8.43
CA ILE A 91 -0.16 22.21 9.30
C ILE A 91 0.70 20.94 9.21
N VAL A 92 1.69 20.97 8.33
CA VAL A 92 2.62 19.86 8.09
C VAL A 92 4.08 20.27 8.27
N SER A 93 4.90 19.32 8.71
CA SER A 93 6.34 19.55 8.83
C SER A 93 6.99 19.78 7.45
N THR A 94 8.05 20.59 7.42
CA THR A 94 8.88 20.79 6.21
C THR A 94 9.40 19.48 5.64
N ARG A 95 9.71 18.51 6.51
CA ARG A 95 10.18 17.18 6.10
C ARG A 95 9.10 16.39 5.37
N THR A 96 7.86 16.45 5.83
CA THR A 96 6.71 15.81 5.18
C THR A 96 6.50 16.38 3.78
N ILE A 97 6.52 17.71 3.64
CA ILE A 97 6.43 18.34 2.32
C ILE A 97 7.56 17.89 1.41
N GLN A 98 8.81 17.92 1.90
CA GLN A 98 9.96 17.48 1.10
C GLN A 98 9.77 16.04 0.59
N GLN A 99 9.33 15.12 1.44
CA GLN A 99 9.05 13.73 1.06
C GLN A 99 7.97 13.64 -0.03
N GLU A 100 6.88 14.39 0.09
CA GLU A 100 5.85 14.43 -0.94
C GLU A 100 6.38 15.01 -2.27
N ILE A 101 7.22 16.04 -2.22
CA ILE A 101 7.88 16.59 -3.43
C ILE A 101 8.72 15.51 -4.14
N HIS A 102 9.44 14.69 -3.37
CA HIS A 102 10.19 13.56 -3.91
C HIS A 102 9.28 12.49 -4.52
N LYS A 103 8.19 12.12 -3.84
CA LYS A 103 7.19 11.16 -4.37
C LYS A 103 6.55 11.65 -5.67
N LEU A 104 6.28 12.95 -5.77
CA LEU A 104 5.76 13.59 -6.98
C LEU A 104 6.80 13.73 -8.11
N GLY A 105 8.06 13.35 -7.87
CA GLY A 105 9.13 13.46 -8.87
C GLY A 105 9.58 14.89 -9.19
N LYS A 106 9.19 15.88 -8.36
CA LYS A 106 9.47 17.32 -8.59
C LYS A 106 10.66 17.85 -7.78
N ALA A 107 11.48 16.97 -7.23
CA ALA A 107 12.61 17.35 -6.38
C ALA A 107 13.77 18.01 -7.14
N SER A 108 13.92 17.75 -8.44
CA SER A 108 15.07 18.19 -9.21
C SER A 108 14.73 19.27 -10.24
N ARG A 109 15.73 20.13 -10.51
CA ARG A 109 15.64 21.18 -11.51
C ARG A 109 16.37 20.80 -12.78
N ILE A 110 15.93 19.73 -13.44
CA ILE A 110 16.58 19.25 -14.67
C ILE A 110 16.13 20.13 -15.85
N ALA A 111 17.10 20.69 -16.57
CA ALA A 111 16.88 21.34 -17.84
C ALA A 111 16.67 20.26 -18.93
N PRO A 112 15.76 20.47 -19.89
CA PRO A 112 15.63 19.54 -21.01
C PRO A 112 16.95 19.46 -21.78
N ARG A 113 17.29 18.27 -22.29
CA ARG A 113 18.47 18.10 -23.14
C ARG A 113 18.30 18.98 -24.38
N LYS A 114 19.31 19.78 -24.69
CA LYS A 114 19.31 20.61 -25.90
C LYS A 114 19.10 19.69 -27.10
N PRO A 115 18.11 19.95 -27.98
CA PRO A 115 17.96 19.16 -29.20
C PRO A 115 19.25 19.30 -30.01
N TYR A 116 19.80 18.17 -30.45
CA TYR A 116 20.86 18.17 -31.44
C TYR A 116 20.18 18.57 -32.76
N LEU A 117 20.50 19.78 -33.23
CA LEU A 117 20.21 20.17 -34.61
C LEU A 117 21.03 19.30 -35.55
#